data_AF-A0A8S0H194-F1
#
_entry.id   AF-A0A8S0H194-F1
#
_cell.length_a   1.000
_cell.length_b   1.000
_cell.length_c   1.000
_cell.angle_alpha   90.00
_cell.angle_beta   90.00
_cell.angle_gamma   90.00
#
_symmetry.space_group_name_H-M   'P 1'
#
loop_
_entity.id
_entity.type
_entity.pdbx_description
1 polymer ?
#
loop_
_entity_poly.entity_id
_entity_poly.type
_entity_poly.pdbx_seq_one_letter_code
_entity_poly.pdbx_strand_id
1 'polypeptide(L)'
;MKFDALTDILLKLENAFNDPGENLVRRIDACIAEVAQLADPASIGPLLSLLDDEAEYDEVMFSLIHAAEHFDDAVYVPALLAALPGLQEHSPRWAQTLFMRVLNSEPARLEMVRALREAAPAVKAAALELADSINQQSPAFLAKTVVVMVAAQPAA
;
A
#
# COMPACT_ATOMS: atom_id res chain seq x y z
N MET A 1 28.78 -12.44 -6.67
CA MET A 1 27.30 -12.45 -6.56
C MET A 1 26.94 -11.29 -5.66
N LYS A 2 26.53 -10.16 -6.22
CA LYS A 2 26.07 -9.01 -5.41
C LYS A 2 24.64 -9.35 -5.03
N PHE A 3 24.39 -9.65 -3.77
CA PHE A 3 23.03 -9.49 -3.24
C PHE A 3 22.71 -8.00 -3.35
N ASP A 4 21.51 -7.70 -3.84
CA ASP A 4 21.03 -6.33 -3.97
C ASP A 4 20.86 -5.73 -2.57
N ALA A 5 21.36 -4.52 -2.34
CA ALA A 5 21.31 -3.88 -1.02
C ALA A 5 19.87 -3.78 -0.50
N LEU A 6 18.89 -3.64 -1.40
CA LEU A 6 17.48 -3.68 -1.07
C LEU A 6 17.06 -5.07 -0.54
N THR A 7 17.45 -6.15 -1.21
CA THR A 7 17.11 -7.53 -0.79
C THR A 7 17.66 -7.84 0.60
N ASP A 8 18.89 -7.44 0.90
CA ASP A 8 19.50 -7.68 2.21
C ASP A 8 18.76 -6.92 3.33
N ILE A 9 18.37 -5.68 3.08
CA ILE A 9 17.65 -4.86 4.07
C ILE A 9 16.20 -5.35 4.24
N LEU A 10 15.52 -5.76 3.18
CA LEU A 10 14.17 -6.35 3.27
C LEU A 10 14.20 -7.67 4.05
N LEU A 11 15.19 -8.53 3.82
CA LEU A 11 15.35 -9.76 4.60
C LEU A 11 15.61 -9.46 6.08
N LYS A 12 16.40 -8.41 6.39
CA LYS A 12 16.60 -7.96 7.76
C LYS A 12 15.29 -7.47 8.40
N LEU A 13 14.47 -6.74 7.64
CA LEU A 13 13.16 -6.26 8.10
C LEU A 13 12.20 -7.43 8.39
N GLU A 14 12.08 -8.38 7.47
CA GLU A 14 11.27 -9.60 7.66
C GLU A 14 11.71 -10.38 8.91
N ASN A 15 13.02 -10.54 9.12
CA ASN A 15 13.54 -11.20 10.32
C ASN A 15 13.22 -10.42 11.60
N ALA A 16 13.18 -9.09 11.55
CA ALA A 16 12.80 -8.27 12.71
C ALA A 16 11.34 -8.46 13.12
N PHE A 17 10.42 -8.67 12.17
CA PHE A 17 9.02 -9.01 12.45
C PHE A 17 8.86 -10.39 13.12
N ASN A 18 9.78 -11.33 12.83
CA ASN A 18 9.72 -12.70 13.33
C ASN A 18 10.43 -12.91 14.69
N ASP A 19 11.05 -11.87 15.26
CA ASP A 19 11.83 -11.96 16.50
C ASP A 19 11.24 -11.06 17.61
N PRO A 20 10.44 -11.60 18.55
CA PRO A 20 9.76 -10.83 19.60
C PRO A 20 10.68 -10.39 20.75
N GLY A 21 11.98 -10.22 20.48
CA GLY A 21 12.96 -9.76 21.46
C GLY A 21 12.69 -8.35 21.99
N GLU A 22 13.51 -7.92 22.95
CA GLU A 22 13.40 -6.59 23.55
C GLU A 22 13.47 -5.47 22.51
N ASN A 23 12.69 -4.41 22.72
CA ASN A 23 12.62 -3.23 21.84
C ASN A 23 12.15 -3.52 20.40
N LEU A 24 11.28 -4.52 20.22
CA LEU A 24 10.70 -4.92 18.92
C LEU A 24 10.34 -3.74 18.01
N VAL A 25 9.45 -2.85 18.47
CA VAL A 25 9.00 -1.67 17.71
C VAL A 25 10.17 -0.82 17.21
N ARG A 26 11.11 -0.45 18.10
CA ARG A 26 12.27 0.36 17.74
C ARG A 26 13.19 -0.31 16.73
N ARG A 27 13.33 -1.64 16.81
CA ARG A 27 14.15 -2.42 15.87
C ARG A 27 13.51 -2.44 14.49
N ILE A 28 12.20 -2.66 14.43
CA ILE A 28 11.46 -2.64 13.17
C ILE A 28 11.51 -1.24 12.55
N ASP A 29 11.22 -0.19 13.33
CA ASP A 29 11.31 1.20 12.85
C ASP A 29 12.69 1.55 12.29
N ALA A 30 13.76 1.08 12.95
CA ALA A 30 15.12 1.28 12.44
C ALA A 30 15.35 0.58 11.09
N CYS A 31 14.83 -0.64 10.93
CA CYS A 31 14.92 -1.36 9.65
C CYS A 31 14.09 -0.67 8.56
N ILE A 32 12.88 -0.20 8.87
CA ILE A 32 12.04 0.57 7.94
C ILE A 32 12.76 1.85 7.50
N ALA A 33 13.41 2.55 8.42
CA ALA A 33 14.19 3.75 8.09
C ALA A 33 15.37 3.43 7.16
N GLU A 34 16.04 2.29 7.33
CA GLU A 34 17.09 1.82 6.41
C GLU A 34 16.52 1.54 5.00
N VAL A 35 15.35 0.90 4.89
CA VAL A 35 14.67 0.70 3.60
C VAL A 35 14.35 2.04 2.94
N ALA A 36 13.76 2.98 3.69
CA ALA A 36 13.36 4.29 3.17
C ALA A 36 14.57 5.11 2.67
N GLN A 37 15.73 5.00 3.33
CA GLN A 37 16.97 5.68 2.92
C GLN A 37 17.53 5.21 1.58
N LEU A 38 17.20 3.99 1.13
CA LEU A 38 17.59 3.52 -0.19
C LEU A 38 16.90 4.31 -1.32
N ALA A 39 15.73 4.91 -1.03
CA ALA A 39 14.90 5.61 -2.01
C ALA A 39 14.64 4.78 -3.28
N ASP A 40 14.53 3.45 -3.13
CA ASP A 40 14.27 2.51 -4.22
C ASP A 40 12.77 2.22 -4.32
N PRO A 41 12.07 2.61 -5.41
CA PRO A 41 10.65 2.31 -5.60
C PRO A 41 10.29 0.83 -5.53
N ALA A 42 11.24 -0.08 -5.80
CA ALA A 42 11.03 -1.52 -5.69
C ALA A 42 10.77 -1.98 -4.24
N SER A 43 11.01 -1.11 -3.25
CA SER A 43 10.69 -1.36 -1.83
C SER A 43 9.20 -1.25 -1.51
N ILE A 44 8.40 -0.53 -2.30
CA ILE A 44 7.00 -0.22 -1.96
C ILE A 44 6.17 -1.50 -1.84
N GLY A 45 6.21 -2.37 -2.84
CA GLY A 45 5.47 -3.64 -2.82
C GLY A 45 5.79 -4.51 -1.60
N PRO A 46 7.09 -4.81 -1.35
CA PRO A 46 7.52 -5.52 -0.14
C PRO A 46 7.06 -4.86 1.17
N LEU A 47 7.22 -3.54 1.33
CA LEU A 47 6.77 -2.82 2.52
C LEU A 47 5.26 -2.98 2.74
N LEU A 48 4.47 -2.83 1.69
CA LEU A 48 3.02 -2.99 1.77
C LEU A 48 2.62 -4.44 2.06
N SER A 49 3.36 -5.43 1.56
CA SER A 49 3.07 -6.86 1.83
C SER A 49 3.31 -7.29 3.29
N LEU A 50 4.00 -6.45 4.08
CA LEU A 50 4.22 -6.67 5.51
C LEU A 50 3.11 -6.07 6.38
N LEU A 51 2.12 -5.40 5.79
CA LEU A 51 0.95 -4.96 6.53
C LEU A 51 0.17 -6.18 7.02
N ASP A 52 -0.30 -6.10 8.25
CA ASP A 52 -1.03 -7.17 8.92
C ASP A 52 -2.16 -6.58 9.77
N ASP A 53 -3.38 -7.04 9.51
CA ASP A 53 -4.57 -6.59 10.23
C ASP A 53 -4.53 -7.03 11.71
N GLU A 54 -3.83 -8.12 12.02
CA GLU A 54 -3.67 -8.72 13.36
C GLU A 54 -2.39 -8.25 14.09
N ALA A 55 -1.66 -7.28 13.53
CA ALA A 55 -0.47 -6.73 14.16
C ALA A 55 -0.77 -6.19 15.57
N GLU A 56 0.07 -6.53 16.54
CA GLU A 56 -0.05 -6.02 17.93
C GLU A 56 0.10 -4.49 18.00
N TYR A 57 0.92 -3.92 17.11
CA TYR A 57 1.31 -2.52 17.11
C TYR A 57 0.97 -1.84 15.78
N ASP A 58 -0.19 -1.18 15.71
CA ASP A 58 -0.60 -0.38 14.55
C ASP A 58 0.43 0.72 14.19
N GLU A 59 1.20 1.22 15.17
CA GLU A 59 2.25 2.21 14.93
C GLU A 59 3.33 1.71 13.96
N VAL A 60 3.67 0.42 14.01
CA VAL A 60 4.63 -0.20 13.08
C VAL A 60 4.04 -0.29 11.68
N MET A 61 2.75 -0.60 11.55
CA MET A 61 2.06 -0.62 10.27
C MET A 61 2.03 0.79 9.65
N PHE A 62 1.77 1.81 10.46
CA PHE A 62 1.89 3.19 9.99
C PHE A 62 3.32 3.57 9.59
N SER A 63 4.36 3.08 10.27
CA SER A 63 5.75 3.27 9.83
C SER A 63 5.99 2.68 8.42
N LEU A 64 5.47 1.49 8.12
CA LEU A 64 5.54 0.89 6.78
C LEU A 64 4.84 1.78 5.74
N ILE A 65 3.62 2.23 6.05
CA ILE A 65 2.84 3.11 5.16
C ILE A 65 3.60 4.40 4.89
N HIS A 66 4.15 5.06 5.92
CA HIS A 66 4.88 6.31 5.73
C HIS A 66 6.16 6.13 4.92
N ALA A 67 6.85 4.98 5.05
CA ALA A 67 8.00 4.67 4.22
C ALA A 67 7.59 4.48 2.74
N ALA A 68 6.47 3.80 2.48
CA ALA A 68 5.94 3.64 1.12
C ALA A 68 5.40 4.95 0.52
N GLU A 69 4.78 5.81 1.34
CA GLU A 69 4.23 7.11 0.93
C GLU A 69 5.30 8.21 0.80
N HIS A 70 6.58 7.91 1.08
CA HIS A 70 7.66 8.88 0.91
C HIS A 70 7.96 9.21 -0.56
N PHE A 71 7.51 8.35 -1.49
CA PHE A 71 7.67 8.54 -2.92
C PHE A 71 6.57 9.44 -3.49
N ASP A 72 6.86 10.09 -4.62
CA ASP A 72 5.87 10.89 -5.36
C ASP A 72 4.64 10.04 -5.75
N ASP A 73 3.46 10.65 -5.82
CA ASP A 73 2.20 9.97 -6.18
C ASP A 73 2.32 9.15 -7.49
N ALA A 74 3.05 9.65 -8.48
CA ALA A 74 3.29 8.99 -9.77
C ALA A 74 4.10 7.68 -9.67
N VAL A 75 4.77 7.45 -8.54
CA VAL A 75 5.51 6.23 -8.22
C VAL A 75 4.73 5.38 -7.22
N TYR A 76 4.25 6.00 -6.14
CA TYR A 76 3.55 5.31 -5.06
C TYR A 76 2.22 4.71 -5.51
N VAL A 77 1.37 5.48 -6.19
CA VAL A 77 0.01 5.05 -6.50
C VAL A 77 -0.03 3.84 -7.45
N PRO A 78 0.75 3.79 -8.56
CA PRO A 78 0.79 2.58 -9.38
C PRO A 78 1.33 1.36 -8.63
N ALA A 79 2.33 1.52 -7.75
CA ALA A 79 2.88 0.43 -6.95
C ALA A 79 1.88 -0.11 -5.92
N LEU A 80 1.17 0.78 -5.23
CA LEU A 80 0.05 0.42 -4.34
C LEU A 80 -1.03 -0.34 -5.10
N LEU A 81 -1.46 0.15 -6.26
CA LEU A 81 -2.49 -0.51 -7.07
C LEU A 81 -2.05 -1.91 -7.51
N ALA A 82 -0.77 -2.10 -7.86
CA ALA A 82 -0.24 -3.41 -8.19
C ALA A 82 -0.27 -4.39 -7.00
N ALA A 83 -0.05 -3.90 -5.78
CA ALA A 83 -0.12 -4.69 -4.55
C ALA A 83 -1.56 -4.93 -4.05
N LEU A 84 -2.53 -4.14 -4.53
CA LEU A 84 -3.89 -4.06 -3.98
C LEU A 84 -4.62 -5.41 -3.91
N PRO A 85 -4.58 -6.30 -4.93
CA PRO A 85 -5.27 -7.59 -4.83
C PRO A 85 -4.74 -8.46 -3.68
N GLY A 86 -3.41 -8.52 -3.51
CA GLY A 86 -2.80 -9.29 -2.42
C GLY A 86 -3.06 -8.66 -1.05
N LEU A 87 -2.99 -7.33 -0.96
CA LEU A 87 -3.35 -6.59 0.25
C LEU A 87 -4.79 -6.84 0.67
N GLN A 88 -5.74 -6.82 -0.27
CA GLN A 88 -7.14 -7.01 0.04
C GLN A 88 -7.43 -8.44 0.53
N GLU A 89 -6.69 -9.44 0.03
CA GLU A 89 -6.79 -10.83 0.47
C GLU A 89 -6.26 -11.04 1.90
N HIS A 90 -5.10 -10.43 2.22
CA HIS A 90 -4.38 -10.74 3.47
C HIS A 90 -4.58 -9.70 4.57
N SER A 91 -4.90 -8.45 4.22
CA SER A 91 -5.02 -7.32 5.16
C SER A 91 -6.07 -6.30 4.70
N PRO A 92 -7.35 -6.69 4.62
CA PRO A 92 -8.43 -5.85 4.11
C PRO A 92 -8.60 -4.51 4.85
N ARG A 93 -8.35 -4.43 6.17
CA ARG A 93 -8.42 -3.16 6.91
C ARG A 93 -7.31 -2.21 6.44
N TRP A 94 -6.10 -2.69 6.24
CA TRP A 94 -5.01 -1.88 5.72
C TRP A 94 -5.20 -1.51 4.24
N ALA A 95 -5.71 -2.42 3.42
CA ALA A 95 -6.07 -2.13 2.02
C ALA A 95 -7.08 -0.97 1.95
N GLN A 96 -8.13 -1.01 2.78
CA GLN A 96 -9.11 0.07 2.85
C GLN A 96 -8.49 1.38 3.35
N THR A 97 -7.62 1.31 4.36
CA THR A 97 -6.92 2.48 4.93
C THR A 97 -6.09 3.20 3.87
N LEU A 98 -5.25 2.46 3.14
CA LEU A 98 -4.41 2.98 2.06
C LEU A 98 -5.26 3.59 0.94
N PHE A 99 -6.29 2.86 0.49
CA PHE A 99 -7.17 3.31 -0.59
C PHE A 99 -7.89 4.63 -0.21
N MET A 100 -8.39 4.74 1.02
CA MET A 100 -9.00 5.98 1.51
C MET A 100 -8.00 7.14 1.62
N ARG A 101 -6.74 6.89 2.01
CA ARG A 101 -5.69 7.93 2.03
C ARG A 101 -5.47 8.51 0.64
N VAL A 102 -5.34 7.65 -0.38
CA VAL A 102 -5.23 8.09 -1.78
C VAL A 102 -6.49 8.85 -2.23
N LEU A 103 -7.70 8.34 -1.93
CA LEU A 103 -8.95 9.03 -2.28
C LEU A 103 -9.07 10.43 -1.66
N ASN A 104 -8.49 10.64 -0.47
CA ASN A 104 -8.55 11.90 0.26
C ASN A 104 -7.57 12.96 -0.27
N SER A 105 -6.55 12.57 -1.03
CA SER A 105 -5.65 13.48 -1.73
C SER A 105 -6.10 13.67 -3.18
N GLU A 106 -6.37 14.90 -3.60
CA GLU A 106 -6.70 15.18 -5.02
C GLU A 106 -5.60 14.75 -6.01
N PRO A 107 -4.32 15.12 -5.84
CA PRO A 107 -3.28 14.69 -6.77
C PRO A 107 -3.13 13.16 -6.81
N ALA A 108 -3.13 12.49 -5.66
CA ALA A 108 -3.01 11.03 -5.61
C ALA A 108 -4.24 10.33 -6.22
N ARG A 109 -5.45 10.86 -6.00
CA ARG A 109 -6.68 10.35 -6.61
C ARG A 109 -6.68 10.49 -8.13
N LEU A 110 -6.15 11.59 -8.67
CA LEU A 110 -6.01 11.78 -10.12
C LEU A 110 -5.00 10.78 -10.71
N GLU A 111 -3.90 10.52 -10.02
CA GLU A 111 -2.94 9.49 -10.45
C GLU A 111 -3.55 8.09 -10.37
N MET A 112 -4.35 7.79 -9.35
CA MET A 112 -5.08 6.52 -9.24
C MET A 112 -6.04 6.32 -10.41
N VAL A 113 -6.80 7.35 -10.79
CA VAL A 113 -7.68 7.34 -11.96
C VAL A 113 -6.88 7.07 -13.24
N ARG A 114 -5.71 7.70 -13.41
CA ARG A 114 -4.85 7.48 -14.56
C ARG A 114 -4.31 6.05 -14.59
N ALA A 115 -3.71 5.58 -13.50
CA ALA A 115 -3.07 4.28 -13.39
C ALA A 115 -4.08 3.13 -13.58
N LEU A 116 -5.30 3.28 -13.05
CA LEU A 116 -6.35 2.27 -13.19
C LEU A 116 -6.78 2.02 -14.63
N ARG A 117 -6.74 3.02 -15.52
CA ARG A 117 -7.17 2.82 -16.92
C ARG A 117 -6.35 1.74 -17.63
N GLU A 118 -5.05 1.71 -17.35
CA GLU A 118 -4.07 0.78 -17.93
C GLU A 118 -3.80 -0.43 -17.03
N ALA A 119 -4.42 -0.51 -15.85
CA ALA A 119 -4.14 -1.57 -14.88
C ALA A 119 -4.68 -2.93 -15.34
N ALA A 120 -4.04 -3.98 -14.83
CA ALA A 120 -4.46 -5.36 -15.06
C ALA A 120 -5.90 -5.61 -14.53
N PRO A 121 -6.65 -6.56 -15.12
CA PRO A 121 -8.04 -6.84 -14.70
C PRO A 121 -8.19 -7.15 -13.20
N ALA A 122 -7.24 -7.86 -12.59
CA ALA A 122 -7.28 -8.17 -11.16
C ALA A 122 -7.19 -6.91 -10.28
N VAL A 123 -6.33 -5.96 -10.66
CA VAL A 123 -6.20 -4.66 -9.96
C VAL A 123 -7.48 -3.84 -10.09
N LYS A 124 -8.06 -3.81 -11.29
CA LYS A 124 -9.35 -3.14 -11.54
C LYS A 124 -10.47 -3.73 -10.69
N ALA A 125 -10.55 -5.06 -10.62
CA ALA A 125 -11.53 -5.76 -9.80
C ALA A 125 -11.38 -5.42 -8.31
N ALA A 126 -10.16 -5.51 -7.76
CA ALA A 126 -9.88 -5.14 -6.37
C ALA A 126 -10.26 -3.68 -6.06
N ALA A 127 -9.92 -2.75 -6.96
CA ALA A 127 -10.28 -1.34 -6.79
C ALA A 127 -11.80 -1.09 -6.81
N LEU A 128 -12.55 -1.82 -7.64
CA LEU A 128 -14.02 -1.75 -7.67
C LEU A 128 -14.63 -2.29 -6.37
N GLU A 129 -14.16 -3.45 -5.91
CA GLU A 129 -14.64 -4.06 -4.67
C GLU A 129 -14.39 -3.16 -3.45
N LEU A 130 -13.20 -2.57 -3.34
CA LEU A 130 -12.89 -1.62 -2.27
C LEU A 130 -13.73 -0.34 -2.36
N ALA A 131 -13.89 0.22 -3.56
CA ALA A 131 -14.74 1.39 -3.76
C ALA A 131 -16.20 1.12 -3.34
N ASP A 132 -16.75 -0.04 -3.72
CA ASP A 132 -18.09 -0.47 -3.32
C ASP A 132 -18.19 -0.68 -1.80
N SER A 133 -17.22 -1.35 -1.18
CA SER A 133 -17.16 -1.53 0.27
C SER A 133 -17.15 -0.20 1.02
N ILE A 134 -16.33 0.76 0.58
CA ILE A 134 -16.27 2.12 1.16
C ILE A 134 -17.63 2.84 1.00
N ASN A 135 -18.25 2.75 -0.17
CA ASN A 135 -19.53 3.39 -0.44
C ASN A 135 -20.68 2.80 0.42
N GLN A 136 -20.65 1.49 0.69
CA GLN A 136 -21.60 0.81 1.56
C GLN A 136 -21.47 1.26 3.03
N GLN A 137 -20.25 1.56 3.48
CA GLN A 137 -19.99 2.06 4.83
C GLN A 137 -20.36 3.54 4.99
N SER A 138 -20.09 4.37 3.97
CA SER A 138 -20.41 5.79 4.01
C SER A 138 -20.65 6.37 2.60
N PRO A 139 -21.90 6.74 2.27
CA PRO A 139 -22.23 7.38 1.00
C PRO A 139 -21.51 8.72 0.76
N ALA A 140 -20.93 9.34 1.79
CA ALA A 140 -20.17 10.57 1.66
C ALA A 140 -18.92 10.41 0.75
N PHE A 141 -18.43 9.18 0.56
CA PHE A 141 -17.31 8.88 -0.32
C PHE A 141 -17.69 8.71 -1.80
N LEU A 142 -18.98 8.66 -2.14
CA LEU A 142 -19.45 8.48 -3.53
C LEU A 142 -18.80 9.47 -4.50
N ALA A 143 -18.71 10.74 -4.11
CA ALA A 143 -18.09 11.77 -4.95
C ALA A 143 -16.61 11.50 -5.28
N LYS A 144 -15.89 10.79 -4.40
CA LYS A 144 -14.47 10.45 -4.57
C LYS A 144 -14.30 9.11 -5.28
N THR A 145 -15.19 8.15 -5.06
CA THR A 145 -15.09 6.79 -5.60
C THR A 145 -15.63 6.68 -7.03
N VAL A 146 -16.63 7.47 -7.42
CA VAL A 146 -17.24 7.39 -8.78
C VAL A 146 -16.19 7.49 -9.89
N VAL A 147 -15.26 8.46 -9.81
CA VAL A 147 -14.23 8.63 -10.86
C VAL A 147 -13.26 7.46 -10.92
N VAL A 148 -12.99 6.83 -9.79
CA VAL A 148 -12.13 5.63 -9.67
C VAL A 148 -12.84 4.41 -10.25
N MET A 149 -14.11 4.23 -9.92
CA MET A 149 -14.94 3.14 -10.43
C MET A 149 -15.05 3.21 -11.96
N VAL A 150 -15.30 4.40 -12.52
CA VAL A 150 -15.34 4.60 -13.98
C VAL A 150 -14.00 4.25 -14.63
N ALA A 151 -12.87 4.62 -14.02
CA ALA A 151 -11.55 4.30 -14.54
C ALA A 151 -11.21 2.80 -14.50
N ALA A 152 -11.75 2.08 -13.51
CA ALA A 152 -11.55 0.65 -13.34
C ALA A 152 -12.50 -0.22 -14.17
N GLN A 153 -13.53 0.36 -14.81
CA GLN A 153 -14.42 -0.43 -15.67
C GLN A 153 -13.66 -0.99 -16.89
N PRO A 154 -14.04 -2.19 -17.38
CA PRO A 154 -13.57 -2.69 -18.67
C PRO A 154 -13.93 -1.69 -19.79
N ALA A 155 -13.05 -1.55 -20.78
CA ALA A 155 -13.42 -0.85 -22.01
C ALA A 155 -14.58 -1.61 -22.68
N ALA A 156 -15.60 -0.88 -23.12
CA ALA A 156 -16.76 -1.41 -23.84
C ALA A 156 -16.39 -1.94 -25.23
#